data_AF-A0A9W7A036-F1
#
_entry.id   AF-A0A9W7A036-F1
#
_cell.length_a   1.000
_cell.length_b   1.000
_cell.length_c   1.000
_cell.angle_alpha   90.00
_cell.angle_beta   90.00
_cell.angle_gamma   90.00
#
_symmetry.space_group_name_H-M   'P 1'
#
loop_
_entity.id
_entity.type
_entity.pdbx_description
1 polymer ?
#
loop_
_entity_poly.entity_id
_entity_poly.type
_entity_poly.pdbx_seq_one_letter_code
_entity_poly.pdbx_strand_id
1 'polypeptide(L)'
;MISELALFWNGAICSTYGYLFLANPSFLIDNYYSMSIEVTPVLQSICRYYGATLLTLAFLFLHYIPFKEKQGPGLRLGMMLSMAYMCVAGYRVVMEKDTATAGALAAANKTMILQGVTLAVSFFGFKAAPKPDKKKKK
;
A
#
# COMPACT_ATOMS: atom_id res chain seq x y z
N MET A 1 -21.18 0.84 3.86
CA MET A 1 -20.54 1.55 4.98
C MET A 1 -19.19 0.96 5.39
N ILE A 2 -19.09 -0.25 5.97
CA ILE A 2 -17.77 -0.79 6.40
C ILE A 2 -16.82 -1.01 5.20
N SER A 3 -17.33 -1.57 4.10
CA SER A 3 -16.58 -1.77 2.85
C SER A 3 -16.11 -0.45 2.21
N GLU A 4 -16.97 0.57 2.23
CA GLU A 4 -16.67 1.92 1.71
C GLU A 4 -15.57 2.59 2.52
N LEU A 5 -15.65 2.50 3.86
CA LEU A 5 -14.62 3.03 4.76
C LEU A 5 -13.28 2.31 4.55
N ALA A 6 -13.30 0.99 4.35
CA ALA A 6 -12.08 0.23 4.07
C ALA A 6 -11.46 0.59 2.71
N LEU A 7 -12.27 0.85 1.68
CA LEU A 7 -11.78 1.36 0.40
C LEU A 7 -11.23 2.77 0.51
N PHE A 8 -11.93 3.65 1.25
CA PHE A 8 -11.45 5.00 1.54
C PHE A 8 -10.12 4.96 2.27
N TRP A 9 -9.96 4.08 3.27
CA TRP A 9 -8.70 3.88 3.99
C TRP A 9 -7.55 3.47 3.06
N ASN A 10 -7.77 2.47 2.19
CA ASN A 10 -6.77 2.07 1.18
C ASN A 10 -6.45 3.23 0.22
N GLY A 11 -7.47 3.93 -0.26
CA GLY A 11 -7.33 5.09 -1.13
C GLY A 11 -6.52 6.21 -0.49
N ALA A 12 -6.83 6.58 0.76
CA ALA A 12 -6.16 7.64 1.50
C ALA A 12 -4.68 7.31 1.77
N ILE A 13 -4.37 6.07 2.18
CA ILE A 13 -2.99 5.61 2.37
C ILE A 13 -2.24 5.65 1.05
N CYS A 14 -2.79 5.08 -0.02
CA CYS A 14 -2.14 5.06 -1.32
C CYS A 14 -1.94 6.48 -1.88
N SER A 15 -2.90 7.39 -1.70
CA SER A 15 -2.75 8.80 -2.07
C SER A 15 -1.63 9.48 -1.30
N THR A 16 -1.58 9.30 0.02
CA THR A 16 -0.60 9.95 0.87
C THR A 16 0.81 9.49 0.54
N TYR A 17 1.04 8.17 0.51
CA TYR A 17 2.35 7.62 0.14
C TYR A 17 2.68 7.89 -1.32
N GLY A 18 1.71 7.79 -2.23
CA GLY A 18 1.91 8.09 -3.65
C GLY A 18 2.40 9.51 -3.87
N TYR A 19 1.79 10.48 -3.19
CA TYR A 19 2.23 11.88 -3.21
C TYR A 19 3.64 12.04 -2.65
N LEU A 20 3.95 11.44 -1.49
CA LEU A 20 5.27 11.52 -0.87
C LEU A 20 6.38 10.94 -1.77
N PHE A 21 6.15 9.76 -2.35
CA PHE A 21 7.10 9.11 -3.26
C PHE A 21 7.30 9.87 -4.58
N LEU A 22 6.27 10.58 -5.05
CA LEU A 22 6.33 11.36 -6.29
C LEU A 22 6.99 12.73 -6.08
N ALA A 23 6.56 13.46 -5.05
CA ALA A 23 6.97 14.85 -4.81
C ALA A 23 8.31 14.96 -4.07
N ASN A 24 8.60 14.06 -3.14
CA ASN A 24 9.80 14.15 -2.31
C ASN A 24 10.43 12.77 -2.02
N PRO A 25 10.93 12.06 -3.06
CA PRO A 25 11.57 10.77 -2.89
C PRO A 25 12.89 10.86 -2.11
N SER A 26 13.61 11.99 -2.19
CA SER A 26 14.86 12.21 -1.46
C SER A 26 14.65 12.18 0.05
N PHE A 27 13.59 12.82 0.56
CA PHE A 27 13.26 12.75 1.99
C PHE A 27 13.09 11.31 2.49
N LEU A 28 12.57 10.40 1.67
CA LEU A 28 12.41 8.99 2.06
C LEU A 28 13.73 8.22 1.96
N ILE A 29 14.53 8.49 0.93
CA ILE A 29 15.81 7.80 0.76
C ILE A 29 16.78 8.24 1.86
N ASP A 30 16.92 9.54 2.09
CA ASP A 30 17.92 10.08 3.03
C ASP A 30 17.62 9.72 4.49
N ASN A 31 16.33 9.64 4.87
CA ASN A 31 15.94 9.29 6.25
C ASN A 31 16.04 7.79 6.56
N TYR A 32 15.98 6.92 5.54
CA TYR A 32 15.92 5.47 5.76
C TYR A 32 17.15 4.72 5.24
N TYR A 33 17.87 5.31 4.28
CA TYR A 33 18.96 4.68 3.57
C TYR A 33 20.12 5.65 3.39
N SER A 34 21.16 5.50 4.21
CA SER A 34 22.44 6.20 4.06
C SER A 34 23.23 5.61 2.89
N MET A 35 22.70 5.74 1.66
CA MET A 35 23.28 5.15 0.45
C MET A 35 24.28 6.07 -0.25
N SER A 36 25.18 5.48 -1.04
CA SER A 36 26.14 6.21 -1.87
C SER A 36 25.42 7.05 -2.92
N ILE A 37 25.96 8.24 -3.18
CA ILE A 37 25.38 9.28 -4.05
C ILE A 37 25.09 8.75 -5.47
N GLU A 38 25.86 7.77 -5.95
CA GLU A 38 25.75 7.23 -7.31
C GLU A 38 24.46 6.45 -7.58
N VAL A 39 23.87 5.79 -6.57
CA VAL A 39 22.64 4.98 -6.76
C VAL A 39 21.37 5.79 -6.51
N THR A 40 21.49 6.91 -5.81
CA THR A 40 20.38 7.78 -5.39
C THR A 40 19.46 8.24 -6.54
N PRO A 41 19.95 8.67 -7.72
CA PRO A 41 19.07 9.11 -8.81
C PRO A 41 18.18 7.99 -9.38
N VAL A 42 18.70 6.77 -9.43
CA VAL A 42 17.97 5.59 -9.91
C VAL A 42 16.86 5.24 -8.92
N LEU A 43 17.18 5.20 -7.62
CA LEU A 43 16.20 4.98 -6.56
C LEU A 43 15.12 6.06 -6.52
N GLN A 44 15.48 7.33 -6.68
CA GLN A 44 14.50 8.42 -6.76
C GLN A 44 13.54 8.22 -7.95
N SER A 45 14.05 7.77 -9.09
CA SER A 45 13.22 7.46 -10.26
C SER A 45 12.26 6.29 -9.98
N ILE A 46 12.75 5.20 -9.37
CA ILE A 46 11.92 4.06 -8.95
C ILE A 46 10.83 4.52 -7.96
N CYS A 47 11.19 5.33 -6.96
CA CYS A 47 10.23 5.91 -6.02
C CYS A 47 9.14 6.70 -6.76
N ARG A 48 9.49 7.54 -7.73
CA ARG A 48 8.49 8.31 -8.50
C ARG A 48 7.55 7.41 -9.31
N TYR A 49 8.06 6.39 -10.00
CA TYR A 49 7.23 5.43 -10.72
C TYR A 49 6.28 4.67 -9.79
N TYR A 50 6.80 4.27 -8.64
CA TYR A 50 6.01 3.62 -7.61
C TYR A 50 4.96 4.57 -7.02
N GLY A 51 5.30 5.85 -6.81
CA GLY A 51 4.38 6.89 -6.37
C GLY A 51 3.22 7.11 -7.35
N ALA A 52 3.51 7.17 -8.65
CA ALA A 52 2.47 7.24 -9.70
C ALA A 52 1.56 5.99 -9.71
N THR A 53 2.15 4.81 -9.49
CA THR A 53 1.39 3.56 -9.35
C THR A 53 0.44 3.60 -8.15
N LEU A 54 0.93 4.09 -6.99
CA LEU A 54 0.11 4.26 -5.80
C LEU A 54 -1.04 5.25 -6.01
N LEU A 55 -0.80 6.37 -6.70
CA LEU A 55 -1.86 7.33 -7.04
C LEU A 55 -2.93 6.70 -7.96
N THR A 56 -2.50 5.86 -8.89
CA THR A 56 -3.42 5.13 -9.79
C THR A 56 -4.28 4.13 -9.01
N LEU A 57 -3.66 3.39 -8.08
CA LEU A 57 -4.38 2.50 -7.16
C LEU A 57 -5.31 3.28 -6.22
N ALA A 58 -4.89 4.44 -5.73
CA ALA A 58 -5.70 5.30 -4.90
C ALA A 58 -6.95 5.76 -5.63
N PHE A 59 -6.80 6.24 -6.87
CA PHE A 59 -7.93 6.56 -7.74
C PHE A 59 -8.86 5.36 -7.89
N LEU A 60 -8.32 4.16 -8.15
CA LEU A 60 -9.13 2.95 -8.32
C LEU A 60 -9.92 2.59 -7.05
N PHE A 61 -9.30 2.65 -5.87
CA PHE A 61 -9.97 2.37 -4.59
C PHE A 61 -11.10 3.36 -4.30
N LEU A 62 -10.83 4.66 -4.48
CA LEU A 62 -11.83 5.71 -4.26
C LEU A 62 -12.95 5.63 -5.30
N HIS A 63 -12.61 5.31 -6.55
CA HIS A 63 -13.58 5.14 -7.63
C HIS A 63 -14.54 3.98 -7.38
N TYR A 64 -14.12 2.91 -6.68
CA TYR A 64 -14.98 1.77 -6.36
C TYR A 64 -15.95 2.00 -5.19
N ILE A 65 -15.81 3.09 -4.43
CA ILE A 65 -16.70 3.42 -3.30
C ILE A 65 -18.18 3.49 -3.74
N PRO A 66 -18.58 4.25 -4.77
CA PRO A 66 -19.98 4.35 -5.19
C PRO A 66 -20.55 3.07 -5.81
N PHE A 67 -19.70 2.15 -6.30
CA PHE A 67 -20.13 0.94 -7.03
C PHE A 67 -20.09 -0.30 -6.12
N LYS A 68 -21.20 -0.61 -5.46
CA LYS A 68 -21.31 -1.71 -4.47
C LYS A 68 -20.79 -3.05 -4.98
N GLU A 69 -21.08 -3.39 -6.23
CA GLU A 69 -20.65 -4.61 -6.90
C GLU A 69 -19.14 -4.69 -7.19
N LYS A 70 -18.44 -3.55 -7.14
CA LYS A 70 -16.98 -3.43 -7.35
C LYS A 70 -16.20 -3.33 -6.04
N GLN A 71 -16.88 -3.11 -4.92
CA GLN A 71 -16.23 -2.95 -3.62
C GLN A 71 -15.44 -4.21 -3.21
N GLY A 72 -16.00 -5.40 -3.44
CA GLY A 72 -15.33 -6.68 -3.15
C GLY A 72 -13.99 -6.85 -3.91
N PRO A 73 -13.98 -6.75 -5.25
CA PRO A 73 -12.74 -6.75 -6.02
C PRO A 73 -11.72 -5.69 -5.59
N GLY A 74 -12.17 -4.47 -5.29
CA GLY A 74 -11.32 -3.40 -4.77
C GLY A 74 -10.64 -3.78 -3.45
N LEU A 75 -11.40 -4.30 -2.50
CA LEU A 75 -10.85 -4.72 -1.19
C LEU A 75 -9.94 -5.93 -1.31
N ARG A 76 -10.20 -6.84 -2.26
CA ARG A 76 -9.28 -7.93 -2.58
C ARG A 76 -7.93 -7.41 -3.08
N LEU A 77 -7.93 -6.41 -3.95
CA LEU A 77 -6.71 -5.76 -4.41
C LEU A 77 -5.97 -5.08 -3.25
N GLY A 78 -6.69 -4.39 -2.35
CA GLY A 78 -6.11 -3.77 -1.15
C GLY A 78 -5.45 -4.80 -0.21
N MET A 79 -6.09 -5.96 -0.01
CA MET A 79 -5.50 -7.07 0.76
C MET A 79 -4.24 -7.63 0.10
N MET A 80 -4.26 -7.85 -1.22
CA MET A 80 -3.08 -8.35 -1.96
C MET A 80 -1.91 -7.35 -1.88
N LEU A 81 -2.21 -6.06 -2.01
CA LEU A 81 -1.22 -4.99 -1.90
C LEU A 81 -0.60 -4.94 -0.50
N SER A 82 -1.44 -4.95 0.54
CA SER A 82 -0.99 -4.94 1.94
C SER A 82 -0.12 -6.16 2.25
N MET A 83 -0.52 -7.34 1.76
CA MET A 83 0.23 -8.58 1.94
C MET A 83 1.60 -8.53 1.24
N ALA A 84 1.66 -8.02 0.01
CA ALA A 84 2.94 -7.84 -0.69
C ALA A 84 3.89 -6.92 0.09
N TYR A 85 3.39 -5.80 0.62
CA TYR A 85 4.20 -4.89 1.43
C TYR A 85 4.64 -5.51 2.76
N MET A 86 3.78 -6.29 3.41
CA MET A 86 4.16 -7.04 4.60
C MET A 86 5.24 -8.08 4.31
N CYS A 87 5.17 -8.79 3.18
CA CYS A 87 6.20 -9.76 2.81
C CYS A 87 7.56 -9.08 2.60
N VAL A 88 7.60 -7.94 1.91
CA VAL A 88 8.85 -7.17 1.69
C VAL A 88 9.40 -6.63 3.01
N ALA A 89 8.54 -6.05 3.85
CA ALA A 89 8.94 -5.53 5.15
C ALA A 89 9.39 -6.65 6.11
N GLY A 90 8.68 -7.79 6.12
CA GLY A 90 9.02 -8.97 6.91
C GLY A 90 10.33 -9.60 6.47
N TYR A 91 10.57 -9.69 5.15
CA TYR A 91 11.86 -10.13 4.62
C TYR A 91 12.99 -9.26 5.15
N ARG A 92 12.84 -7.93 5.12
CA ARG A 92 13.85 -7.00 5.65
C ARG A 92 14.07 -7.16 7.16
N VAL A 93 13.01 -7.37 7.94
CA VAL A 93 13.10 -7.54 9.40
C VAL A 93 13.72 -8.88 9.81
N VAL A 94 13.48 -9.95 9.04
CA VAL A 94 13.92 -11.32 9.40
C VAL A 94 15.24 -11.69 8.73
N MET A 95 15.41 -11.39 7.45
CA MET A 95 16.53 -11.87 6.64
C MET A 95 17.67 -10.84 6.51
N GLU A 96 17.38 -9.55 6.66
CA GLU A 96 18.38 -8.48 6.49
C GLU A 96 18.64 -7.69 7.79
N LYS A 97 18.27 -8.26 8.94
CA LYS A 97 18.36 -7.59 10.25
C LYS A 97 19.77 -7.08 10.57
N ASP A 98 20.79 -7.88 10.23
CA ASP A 98 22.18 -7.61 10.60
C ASP A 98 22.91 -6.70 9.59
N THR A 99 22.33 -6.51 8.41
CA THR A 99 22.91 -5.69 7.33
C THR A 99 22.14 -4.38 7.09
N ALA A 100 20.91 -4.27 7.58
CA ALA A 100 20.10 -3.08 7.45
C ALA A 100 20.49 -1.97 8.45
N THR A 101 20.36 -0.71 8.03
CA THR A 101 20.47 0.43 8.95
C THR A 101 19.34 0.39 9.98
N ALA A 102 19.58 0.93 11.18
CA ALA A 102 18.56 1.04 12.21
C ALA A 102 17.29 1.79 11.72
N GLY A 103 17.48 2.79 10.85
CA GLY A 103 16.38 3.52 10.20
C GLY A 103 15.57 2.64 9.25
N ALA A 104 16.22 1.84 8.40
CA ALA A 104 15.54 0.91 7.49
C ALA A 104 14.78 -0.18 8.26
N LEU A 105 15.34 -0.71 9.34
CA LEU A 105 14.69 -1.71 10.18
C LEU A 105 13.47 -1.11 10.91
N ALA A 106 13.59 0.12 11.42
CA ALA A 106 12.47 0.83 12.03
C ALA A 106 11.34 1.11 11.02
N ALA A 107 11.69 1.50 9.79
CA ALA A 107 10.72 1.70 8.71
C ALA A 107 10.01 0.41 8.32
N ALA A 108 10.74 -0.70 8.23
CA ALA A 108 10.18 -2.00 7.91
C ALA A 108 9.20 -2.48 9.02
N ASN A 109 9.56 -2.31 10.29
CA ASN A 109 8.66 -2.62 11.41
C ASN A 109 7.39 -1.76 11.39
N LYS A 110 7.51 -0.44 11.17
CA LYS A 110 6.34 0.45 11.03
C LYS A 110 5.47 0.04 9.84
N THR A 111 6.09 -0.35 8.74
CA THR A 111 5.38 -0.84 7.54
C THR A 111 4.62 -2.12 7.85
N MET A 112 5.23 -3.10 8.54
CA MET A 112 4.54 -4.32 8.98
C MET A 112 3.29 -4.01 9.82
N ILE A 113 3.39 -3.09 10.77
CA ILE A 113 2.27 -2.69 11.62
C ILE A 113 1.17 -2.01 10.77
N LEU A 114 1.53 -0.99 9.99
CA LEU A 114 0.57 -0.24 9.17
C LEU A 114 -0.14 -1.13 8.16
N GLN A 115 0.60 -2.01 7.49
CA GLN A 115 0.04 -2.92 6.50
C GLN A 115 -0.74 -4.06 7.14
N GLY A 116 -0.36 -4.51 8.34
CA GLY A 116 -1.16 -5.43 9.14
C GLY A 116 -2.53 -4.85 9.52
N VAL A 117 -2.57 -3.59 9.95
CA VAL A 117 -3.82 -2.87 10.24
C VAL A 117 -4.65 -2.70 8.95
N THR A 118 -4.01 -2.28 7.86
CA THR A 118 -4.68 -2.09 6.57
C THR A 118 -5.24 -3.40 6.01
N LEU A 119 -4.51 -4.50 6.18
CA LEU A 119 -4.97 -5.84 5.82
C LEU A 119 -6.20 -6.25 6.64
N ALA A 120 -6.17 -6.04 7.96
CA ALA A 120 -7.32 -6.33 8.82
C ALA A 120 -8.56 -5.51 8.43
N VAL A 121 -8.41 -4.20 8.25
CA VAL A 121 -9.48 -3.31 7.78
C VAL A 121 -10.03 -3.78 6.44
N SER A 122 -9.16 -4.12 5.49
CA SER A 122 -9.55 -4.60 4.16
C SER A 122 -10.26 -5.95 4.22
N PHE A 123 -9.83 -6.85 5.10
CA PHE A 123 -10.46 -8.16 5.30
C PHE A 123 -11.86 -8.05 5.89
N PHE A 124 -12.04 -7.25 6.95
CA PHE A 124 -13.36 -7.01 7.52
C PHE A 124 -14.27 -6.26 6.55
N GLY A 125 -13.73 -5.27 5.83
CA GLY A 125 -14.41 -4.60 4.74
C GLY A 125 -14.86 -5.58 3.64
N PHE A 126 -14.00 -6.52 3.25
CA PHE A 126 -14.29 -7.50 2.22
C PHE A 126 -15.40 -8.47 2.66
N LYS A 127 -15.37 -8.93 3.91
CA LYS A 127 -16.45 -9.76 4.48
C LYS A 127 -17.78 -9.03 4.54
N ALA A 128 -17.76 -7.72 4.79
CA ALA A 128 -18.94 -6.88 4.82
C ALA A 128 -19.36 -6.34 3.44
N ALA A 129 -18.59 -6.65 2.38
CA ALA A 129 -18.86 -6.12 1.05
C ALA A 129 -20.17 -6.71 0.47
N PRO A 130 -20.99 -5.91 -0.21
CA PRO A 130 -22.17 -6.40 -0.91
C PRO A 130 -21.77 -7.49 -1.91
N LYS A 131 -22.43 -8.65 -1.85
CA LYS A 131 -22.21 -9.68 -2.86
C LYS A 131 -22.81 -9.19 -4.18
N PRO A 132 -22.13 -9.41 -5.32
CA PRO A 132 -22.72 -9.09 -6.61
C PRO A 132 -24.01 -9.89 -6.76
N ASP A 133 -25.10 -9.22 -7.11
CA ASP A 133 -26.33 -9.90 -7.48
C ASP A 133 -25.99 -10.90 -8.58
N LYS A 134 -26.19 -12.20 -8.28
CA LYS A 134 -26.07 -13.25 -9.28
C LYS A 134 -27.14 -12.97 -10.32
N LYS A 135 -26.79 -12.23 -11.38
CA LYS A 135 -27.63 -12.16 -12.59
C LYS A 135 -27.89 -13.60 -12.98
N LYS A 136 -29.14 -14.06 -12.80
CA LYS A 136 -29.63 -15.32 -13.36
C LYS A 136 -29.21 -15.27 -14.83
N LYS A 137 -28.33 -16.18 -15.25
CA LYS A 137 -28.07 -16.43 -16.67
C LYS A 137 -29.45 -16.67 -17.28
N LYS A 138 -29.90 -15.74 -18.14
CA LYS A 138 -30.95 -16.02 -19.11
C LYS A 138 -30.31 -16.78 -20.25
#